data_AF-A0A7J3ACA9-F1
#
_entry.id   AF-A0A7J3ACA9-F1
#
_cell.length_a   1.000
_cell.length_b   1.000
_cell.length_c   1.000
_cell.angle_alpha   90.00
_cell.angle_beta   90.00
_cell.angle_gamma   90.00
#
_symmetry.space_group_name_H-M   'P 1'
#
loop_
_entity.id
_entity.type
_entity.pdbx_description
1 polymer ?
#
loop_
_entity_poly.entity_id
_entity_poly.type
_entity_poly.pdbx_seq_one_letter_code
_entity_poly.pdbx_strand_id
1 'polypeptide(L)'
;MYHLRINDGIVTIRTEVSKAQPKLCTITDLIPGASFHEREVADLFGVTFEGHPNPARLVLPEDWPEGLYPLRKDVKIDEYLAKKQPLQNQPDFANAQDGGELVNIIVGPQHPALLEPEKFSLRVDGEIVKQVEPRIGYVHRGVEKASEQRTYLQDVYLVERICGICNSCHAACFVEAVE
;
A
#
# COMPACT_ATOMS: atom_id res chain seq x y z
N MET A 1 3.03 13.59 -2.43
CA MET A 1 4.34 14.22 -2.74
C MET A 1 5.07 13.25 -3.64
N TYR A 2 5.69 13.71 -4.71
CA TYR A 2 6.45 12.86 -5.62
C TYR A 2 7.90 13.36 -5.68
N HIS A 3 8.86 12.45 -5.55
CA HIS A 3 10.28 12.72 -5.70
C HIS A 3 10.77 12.12 -7.01
N LEU A 4 11.31 12.96 -7.88
CA LEU A 4 11.79 12.57 -9.21
C LEU A 4 13.27 12.91 -9.31
N ARG A 5 14.09 11.93 -9.71
CA ARG A 5 15.49 12.20 -10.04
C ARG A 5 15.59 12.55 -11.52
N ILE A 6 16.14 13.72 -11.82
CA ILE A 6 16.39 14.18 -13.17
C ILE A 6 17.89 14.50 -13.26
N ASN A 7 18.63 13.68 -13.99
CA ASN A 7 20.11 13.71 -14.04
C ASN A 7 20.69 13.64 -12.61
N ASP A 8 21.42 14.69 -12.21
CA ASP A 8 22.06 14.83 -10.90
C ASP A 8 21.20 15.60 -9.89
N GLY A 9 20.00 16.04 -10.28
CA GLY A 9 19.07 16.78 -9.43
C GLY A 9 17.90 15.93 -8.93
N ILE A 10 17.35 16.31 -7.77
CA ILE A 10 16.09 15.77 -7.25
C ILE A 10 15.04 16.89 -7.32
N VAL A 11 13.94 16.64 -8.04
CA VAL A 11 12.78 17.51 -8.10
C VAL A 11 11.69 16.92 -7.21
N THR A 12 11.19 17.71 -6.28
CA THR A 12 10.07 17.32 -5.41
C THR A 12 8.83 18.11 -5.77
N ILE A 13 7.76 17.38 -6.13
CA ILE A 13 6.46 17.98 -6.43
C ILE A 13 5.55 17.74 -5.22
N ARG A 14 5.07 18.83 -4.62
CA ARG A 14 4.10 18.81 -3.53
C ARG A 14 2.82 19.52 -3.98
N THR A 15 1.70 18.94 -3.60
CA THR A 15 0.38 19.55 -3.73
C THR A 15 -0.33 19.45 -2.39
N GLU A 16 -1.17 20.44 -2.10
CA GLU A 16 -2.03 20.44 -0.93
C GLU A 16 -3.42 19.96 -1.32
N VAL A 17 -4.03 19.14 -0.47
CA VAL A 17 -5.34 18.57 -0.73
C VAL A 17 -6.23 18.79 0.50
N SER A 18 -7.48 19.21 0.28
CA SER A 18 -8.44 19.42 1.35
C SER A 18 -8.70 18.14 2.13
N LYS A 19 -8.66 18.21 3.46
CA LYS A 19 -9.01 17.08 4.33
C LYS A 19 -10.49 16.67 4.20
N ALA A 20 -11.38 17.64 3.96
CA ALA A 20 -12.82 17.40 3.85
C ALA A 20 -13.20 16.74 2.52
N GLN A 21 -12.46 17.06 1.45
CA GLN A 21 -12.67 16.50 0.12
C GLN A 21 -11.32 16.16 -0.51
N PRO A 22 -10.67 15.07 -0.06
CA PRO A 22 -9.30 14.74 -0.43
C PRO A 22 -9.26 14.12 -1.82
N LYS A 23 -9.29 14.95 -2.86
CA LYS A 23 -9.28 14.51 -4.26
C LYS A 23 -8.05 15.04 -5.02
N LEU A 24 -7.48 14.20 -5.86
CA LEU A 24 -6.38 14.56 -6.75
C LEU A 24 -6.53 13.80 -8.08
N CYS A 25 -6.03 14.35 -9.18
CA CYS A 25 -5.87 13.57 -10.41
C CYS A 25 -4.74 12.54 -10.22
N THR A 26 -4.93 11.34 -10.75
CA THR A 26 -3.83 10.36 -10.87
C THR A 26 -2.75 10.90 -11.80
N ILE A 27 -1.50 10.47 -11.58
CA ILE A 27 -0.42 10.66 -12.57
C ILE A 27 0.02 9.34 -13.21
N THR A 28 -0.78 8.27 -13.06
CA THR A 28 -0.44 6.94 -13.59
C THR A 28 -0.35 6.87 -15.11
N ASP A 29 -0.98 7.81 -15.82
CA ASP A 29 -0.85 8.02 -17.26
C ASP A 29 0.55 8.54 -17.67
N LEU A 30 1.18 9.34 -16.80
CA LEU A 30 2.53 9.86 -16.99
C LEU A 30 3.60 8.92 -16.40
N ILE A 31 3.34 8.39 -15.20
CA ILE A 31 4.25 7.55 -14.43
C ILE A 31 3.48 6.31 -13.93
N PRO A 32 3.50 5.20 -14.69
CA PRO A 32 2.75 3.98 -14.32
C PRO A 32 3.11 3.44 -12.92
N GLY A 33 4.36 3.64 -12.49
CA GLY A 33 4.83 3.26 -11.15
C GLY A 33 4.15 3.99 -9.98
N ALA A 34 3.48 5.12 -10.24
CA ALA A 34 2.72 5.85 -9.22
C ALA A 34 1.54 5.05 -8.67
N SER A 35 1.08 4.01 -9.38
CA SER A 35 -0.11 3.22 -9.04
C SER A 35 -0.07 2.66 -7.61
N PHE A 36 1.05 2.09 -7.18
CA PHE A 36 1.17 1.55 -5.82
C PHE A 36 1.14 2.65 -4.75
N HIS A 37 1.87 3.74 -4.98
CA HIS A 37 1.92 4.86 -4.04
C HIS A 37 0.56 5.56 -3.91
N GLU A 38 -0.15 5.75 -5.02
CA GLU A 38 -1.49 6.36 -5.01
C GLU A 38 -2.50 5.45 -4.30
N ARG A 39 -2.45 4.13 -4.54
CA ARG A 39 -3.28 3.16 -3.82
C ARG A 39 -2.96 3.12 -2.32
N GLU A 40 -1.69 3.14 -1.93
CA GLU A 40 -1.27 3.20 -0.52
C GLU A 40 -1.79 4.47 0.16
N VAL A 41 -1.64 5.63 -0.47
CA VAL A 41 -2.15 6.90 0.07
C VAL A 41 -3.67 6.90 0.13
N ALA A 42 -4.35 6.33 -0.88
CA ALA A 42 -5.80 6.16 -0.86
C ALA A 42 -6.26 5.28 0.30
N ASP A 43 -5.55 4.19 0.57
CA ASP A 43 -5.91 3.22 1.60
C ASP A 43 -5.62 3.75 3.02
N LEU A 44 -4.44 4.35 3.23
CA LEU A 44 -3.98 4.77 4.56
C LEU A 44 -4.43 6.18 4.97
N PHE A 45 -4.64 7.07 4.00
CA PHE A 45 -5.03 8.48 4.23
C PHE A 45 -6.39 8.84 3.61
N GLY A 46 -7.00 7.99 2.79
CA GLY A 46 -8.33 8.25 2.23
C GLY A 46 -8.37 9.32 1.15
N VAL A 47 -7.29 9.47 0.37
CA VAL A 47 -7.25 10.36 -0.80
C VAL A 47 -7.82 9.62 -2.02
N THR A 48 -8.73 10.26 -2.74
CA THR A 48 -9.25 9.72 -4.01
C THR A 48 -8.44 10.23 -5.18
N PHE A 49 -7.87 9.31 -5.96
CA PHE A 49 -7.15 9.61 -7.20
C PHE A 49 -8.07 9.42 -8.41
N GLU A 50 -8.52 10.52 -9.01
CA GLU A 50 -9.42 10.52 -10.17
C GLU A 50 -8.67 10.05 -11.43
N GLY A 51 -9.25 9.09 -12.14
CA GLY A 51 -8.65 8.47 -13.33
C GLY A 51 -7.73 7.26 -13.06
N HIS A 52 -7.54 6.86 -11.80
CA HIS A 52 -6.65 5.76 -11.45
C HIS A 52 -7.14 4.41 -12.06
N PRO A 53 -6.28 3.62 -12.73
CA PRO A 53 -6.68 2.40 -13.45
C PRO A 53 -7.17 1.27 -12.54
N ASN A 54 -6.68 1.22 -11.30
CA ASN A 54 -7.09 0.24 -10.29
C ASN A 54 -7.20 0.86 -8.88
N PRO A 55 -8.35 1.44 -8.50
CA PRO A 55 -8.53 2.10 -7.20
C PRO A 55 -8.78 1.12 -6.03
N ALA A 56 -8.52 -0.19 -6.21
CA ALA A 56 -8.69 -1.18 -5.17
C ALA A 56 -7.70 -0.97 -4.01
N ARG A 57 -8.10 -1.42 -2.82
CA ARG A 57 -7.27 -1.44 -1.61
C ARG A 57 -5.97 -2.18 -1.86
N LEU A 58 -4.94 -1.81 -1.10
CA LEU A 58 -3.59 -2.35 -1.28
C LEU A 58 -2.99 -2.84 0.02
N VAL A 59 -3.10 -2.07 1.10
CA VAL A 59 -2.38 -2.30 2.36
C VAL A 59 -3.32 -2.82 3.44
N LEU A 60 -4.52 -2.24 3.54
CA LEU A 60 -5.47 -2.58 4.59
C LEU A 60 -6.25 -3.85 4.23
N PRO A 61 -6.61 -4.66 5.24
CA PRO A 61 -7.36 -5.89 5.00
C PRO A 61 -8.77 -5.59 4.51
N GLU A 62 -9.40 -6.58 3.86
CA GLU A 62 -10.74 -6.43 3.27
C GLU A 62 -11.84 -6.16 4.31
N ASP A 63 -11.66 -6.61 5.54
CA ASP A 63 -12.58 -6.36 6.66
C ASP A 63 -12.36 -4.99 7.33
N TRP A 64 -11.39 -4.21 6.83
CA TRP A 64 -11.09 -2.91 7.41
C TRP A 64 -12.24 -1.91 7.17
N PRO A 65 -12.71 -1.20 8.20
CA PRO A 65 -13.89 -0.34 8.10
C PRO A 65 -13.73 0.76 7.04
N GLU A 66 -14.77 0.97 6.23
CA GLU A 66 -14.81 2.09 5.29
C GLU A 66 -14.78 3.44 6.02
N GLY A 67 -14.09 4.42 5.42
CA GLY A 67 -13.96 5.77 5.97
C GLY A 67 -13.01 5.88 7.18
N LEU A 68 -12.38 4.78 7.60
CA LEU A 68 -11.38 4.76 8.66
C LEU A 68 -9.98 4.69 8.06
N TYR A 69 -9.16 5.71 8.31
CA TYR A 69 -7.85 5.84 7.67
C TYR A 69 -6.76 5.94 8.74
N PRO A 70 -5.99 4.87 9.02
CA PRO A 70 -5.20 4.75 10.25
C PRO A 70 -4.08 5.78 10.42
N LEU A 71 -3.55 6.33 9.32
CA LEU A 71 -2.51 7.35 9.37
C LEU A 71 -3.05 8.79 9.51
N ARG A 72 -4.39 8.97 9.50
CA ARG A 72 -4.98 10.26 9.88
C ARG A 72 -4.84 10.49 11.39
N LYS A 73 -4.50 11.73 11.78
CA LYS A 73 -4.20 12.08 13.18
C LYS A 73 -5.43 12.09 14.09
N ASP A 74 -6.62 12.27 13.54
CA ASP A 74 -7.91 12.28 14.25
C ASP A 74 -8.50 10.90 14.46
N VAL A 75 -7.93 9.86 13.84
CA VAL A 75 -8.42 8.49 13.97
C VAL A 75 -7.91 7.84 15.25
N LYS A 76 -8.84 7.29 16.05
CA LYS A 76 -8.53 6.50 17.24
C LYS A 76 -8.69 5.01 16.95
N ILE A 77 -7.77 4.19 17.46
CA ILE A 77 -7.77 2.73 17.27
C ILE A 77 -9.04 2.09 17.85
N ASP A 78 -9.62 2.65 18.91
CA ASP A 78 -10.87 2.13 19.50
C ASP A 78 -12.04 2.13 18.49
N GLU A 79 -12.03 3.05 17.52
CA GLU A 79 -13.04 3.10 16.47
C GLU A 79 -12.94 1.92 15.50
N TYR A 80 -11.74 1.38 15.28
CA TYR A 80 -11.55 0.17 14.46
C TYR A 80 -12.27 -1.02 15.10
N LEU A 81 -12.07 -1.24 16.40
CA LEU A 81 -12.68 -2.36 17.12
C LEU A 81 -14.22 -2.28 17.11
N ALA A 82 -14.76 -1.06 17.18
CA ALA A 82 -16.20 -0.84 17.16
C ALA A 82 -16.84 -1.00 15.78
N LYS A 83 -16.09 -0.78 14.70
CA LYS A 83 -16.61 -0.72 13.32
C LYS A 83 -16.21 -1.92 12.47
N LYS A 84 -15.65 -2.98 13.05
CA LYS A 84 -15.14 -4.14 12.31
C LYS A 84 -16.23 -4.71 11.39
N GLN A 85 -15.94 -4.75 10.09
CA GLN A 85 -16.86 -5.25 9.08
C GLN A 85 -16.61 -6.73 8.81
N PRO A 86 -17.58 -7.48 8.26
CA PRO A 86 -17.29 -8.80 7.72
C PRO A 86 -16.31 -8.71 6.54
N LEU A 87 -15.52 -9.75 6.32
CA LEU A 87 -14.64 -9.86 5.17
C LEU A 87 -15.44 -9.71 3.87
N GLN A 88 -15.07 -8.72 3.06
CA GLN A 88 -15.62 -8.53 1.73
C GLN A 88 -14.64 -9.08 0.70
N ASN A 89 -15.07 -9.98 -0.19
CA ASN A 89 -14.20 -10.44 -1.26
C ASN A 89 -14.03 -9.31 -2.27
N GLN A 90 -12.81 -8.81 -2.42
CA GLN A 90 -12.49 -7.87 -3.48
C GLN A 90 -12.35 -8.65 -4.79
N PRO A 91 -13.13 -8.34 -5.84
CA PRO A 91 -13.06 -9.07 -7.09
C PRO A 91 -11.72 -8.81 -7.78
N ASP A 92 -10.96 -9.87 -8.04
CA ASP A 92 -9.74 -9.80 -8.84
C ASP A 92 -10.12 -9.42 -10.29
N PHE A 93 -9.33 -8.53 -10.90
CA PHE A 93 -9.51 -8.07 -12.29
C PHE A 93 -10.80 -7.29 -12.59
N ALA A 94 -11.28 -6.46 -11.66
CA ALA A 94 -12.53 -5.69 -11.80
C ALA A 94 -12.67 -4.87 -13.10
N ASN A 95 -11.55 -4.44 -13.72
CA ASN A 95 -11.53 -3.62 -14.94
C ASN A 95 -10.99 -4.35 -16.18
N ALA A 96 -10.79 -5.67 -16.13
CA ALA A 96 -10.20 -6.39 -17.26
C ALA A 96 -11.24 -6.64 -18.37
N GLN A 97 -10.90 -6.26 -19.60
CA GLN A 97 -11.70 -6.59 -20.77
C GLN A 97 -11.53 -8.09 -21.09
N ASP A 98 -12.61 -8.86 -20.99
CA ASP A 98 -12.62 -10.30 -21.27
C ASP A 98 -12.49 -10.57 -22.78
N GLY A 99 -11.27 -10.42 -23.29
CA GLY A 99 -10.87 -10.84 -24.62
C GLY A 99 -10.15 -12.19 -24.56
N GLY A 100 -10.88 -13.28 -24.81
CA GLY A 100 -10.34 -14.63 -25.00
C GLY A 100 -10.54 -15.59 -23.83
N GLU A 101 -10.28 -16.88 -24.09
CA GLU A 101 -10.39 -18.01 -23.15
C GLU A 101 -9.23 -18.01 -22.14
N LEU A 102 -9.10 -16.92 -21.38
CA LEU A 102 -8.04 -16.73 -20.40
C LEU A 102 -8.37 -17.48 -19.10
N VAL A 103 -7.37 -18.19 -18.55
CA VAL A 103 -7.50 -18.90 -17.26
C VAL A 103 -6.97 -18.02 -16.13
N ASN A 104 -7.75 -17.93 -15.06
CA ASN A 104 -7.35 -17.22 -13.86
C ASN A 104 -6.63 -18.17 -12.89
N ILE A 105 -5.38 -17.88 -12.56
CA ILE A 105 -4.55 -18.63 -11.61
C ILE A 105 -4.22 -17.72 -10.43
N ILE A 106 -4.46 -18.19 -9.21
CA ILE A 106 -4.14 -17.45 -7.99
C ILE A 106 -2.94 -18.11 -7.33
N VAL A 107 -1.88 -17.34 -7.09
CA VAL A 107 -0.68 -17.76 -6.35
C VAL A 107 -0.58 -16.92 -5.08
N GLY A 108 -0.63 -17.56 -3.91
CA GLY A 108 -0.62 -16.89 -2.61
C GLY A 108 -1.98 -16.95 -1.89
N PRO A 109 -2.18 -16.23 -0.78
CA PRO A 109 -1.20 -15.34 -0.11
C PRO A 109 -0.07 -16.10 0.59
N GLN A 110 -0.27 -17.38 0.92
CA GLN A 110 0.79 -18.25 1.43
C GLN A 110 1.11 -19.30 0.37
N HIS A 111 2.30 -19.20 -0.24
CA HIS A 111 2.73 -20.15 -1.28
C HIS A 111 4.21 -20.51 -1.07
N PRO A 112 4.63 -21.78 -1.22
CA PRO A 112 6.03 -22.19 -0.94
C PRO A 112 7.09 -21.49 -1.78
N ALA A 113 6.73 -21.00 -2.96
CA ALA A 113 7.62 -20.25 -3.84
C ALA A 113 7.78 -18.77 -3.44
N LEU A 114 6.99 -18.26 -2.49
CA LEU A 114 7.02 -16.87 -2.04
C LEU A 114 7.69 -16.81 -0.65
N LEU A 115 8.66 -15.90 -0.50
CA LEU A 115 9.34 -15.67 0.78
C LEU A 115 8.45 -14.88 1.76
N GLU A 116 7.61 -13.99 1.23
CA GLU A 116 6.69 -13.16 1.99
C GLU A 116 5.22 -13.44 1.60
N PRO A 117 4.26 -13.17 2.50
CA PRO A 117 2.84 -13.24 2.19
C PRO A 117 2.40 -12.22 1.13
N GLU A 118 2.24 -12.70 -0.09
CA GLU A 118 1.82 -11.92 -1.26
C GLU A 118 0.83 -12.74 -2.06
N LYS A 119 -0.20 -12.09 -2.61
CA LYS A 119 -1.17 -12.73 -3.51
C LYS A 119 -0.98 -12.15 -4.91
N PHE A 120 -0.70 -13.03 -5.87
CA PHE A 120 -0.70 -12.71 -7.30
C PHE A 120 -1.89 -13.39 -7.96
N SER A 121 -2.82 -12.59 -8.46
CA SER A 121 -3.85 -13.08 -9.37
C SER A 121 -3.33 -12.91 -10.79
N LEU A 122 -3.28 -14.01 -11.55
CA LEU A 122 -2.71 -14.08 -12.90
C LEU A 122 -3.80 -14.42 -13.91
N ARG A 123 -3.86 -13.70 -15.03
CA ARG A 123 -4.60 -14.13 -16.23
C ARG A 123 -3.61 -14.71 -17.22
N VAL A 124 -3.80 -15.99 -17.55
CA VAL A 124 -2.86 -16.75 -18.37
C VAL A 124 -3.54 -17.26 -19.64
N ASP A 125 -2.83 -17.12 -20.75
CA ASP A 125 -3.14 -17.71 -22.05
C ASP A 125 -2.15 -18.86 -22.31
N GLY A 126 -2.56 -20.09 -21.97
CA GLY A 126 -1.67 -21.25 -21.96
C GLY A 126 -0.52 -21.11 -20.96
N GLU A 127 0.68 -20.80 -21.44
CA GLU A 127 1.89 -20.58 -20.62
C GLU A 127 2.26 -19.10 -20.48
N ILE A 128 1.56 -18.20 -21.18
CA ILE A 128 1.89 -16.77 -21.22
C ILE A 128 1.01 -15.98 -20.26
N VAL A 129 1.64 -15.33 -19.29
CA VAL A 129 0.96 -14.39 -18.39
C VAL A 129 0.64 -13.10 -19.16
N LYS A 130 -0.66 -12.81 -19.34
CA LYS A 130 -1.12 -11.59 -20.01
C LYS A 130 -1.32 -10.44 -19.02
N GLN A 131 -1.77 -10.75 -17.81
CA GLN A 131 -2.04 -9.76 -16.78
C GLN A 131 -1.74 -10.32 -15.39
N VAL A 132 -1.20 -9.48 -14.52
CA VAL A 132 -1.00 -9.77 -13.11
C VAL A 132 -1.61 -8.66 -12.27
N GLU A 133 -2.37 -9.04 -11.25
CA GLU A 133 -2.82 -8.15 -10.19
C GLU A 133 -2.15 -8.58 -8.88
N PRO A 134 -1.12 -7.84 -8.44
CA PRO A 134 -0.48 -8.10 -7.15
C PRO A 134 -1.27 -7.45 -6.02
N ARG A 135 -1.50 -8.22 -4.97
CA ARG A 135 -1.98 -7.77 -3.68
C ARG A 135 -0.94 -8.10 -2.62
N ILE A 136 -0.32 -7.05 -2.14
CA ILE A 136 0.69 -7.06 -1.08
C ILE A 136 0.04 -6.52 0.21
N GLY A 137 0.82 -6.28 1.28
CA GLY A 137 0.30 -5.64 2.49
C GLY A 137 -0.26 -6.60 3.55
N TYR A 138 -0.29 -7.91 3.31
CA TYR A 138 -0.69 -8.91 4.33
C TYR A 138 0.19 -8.89 5.59
N VAL A 139 1.41 -8.34 5.51
CA VAL A 139 2.34 -8.15 6.64
C VAL A 139 2.39 -6.68 7.11
N HIS A 140 1.41 -5.86 6.76
CA HIS A 140 1.35 -4.49 7.27
C HIS A 140 1.12 -4.49 8.78
N ARG A 141 2.14 -4.07 9.53
CA ARG A 141 2.17 -4.10 11.00
C ARG A 141 1.87 -2.75 11.66
N GLY A 142 1.58 -1.71 10.89
CA GLY A 142 1.30 -0.37 11.40
C GLY A 142 2.49 0.26 12.14
N VAL A 143 3.73 -0.06 11.73
CA VAL A 143 4.96 0.44 12.36
C VAL A 143 4.99 1.97 12.40
N GLU A 144 4.62 2.64 11.31
CA GLU A 144 4.54 4.10 11.23
C GLU A 144 3.62 4.69 12.31
N LYS A 145 2.41 4.15 12.45
CA LYS A 145 1.45 4.61 13.46
C LYS A 145 1.93 4.31 14.88
N ALA A 146 2.58 3.16 15.05
CA ALA A 146 3.15 2.75 16.33
C ALA A 146 4.29 3.67 16.78
N SER A 147 5.11 4.18 15.86
CA SER A 147 6.18 5.14 16.17
C SER A 147 5.65 6.47 16.70
N GLU A 148 4.45 6.91 16.26
CA GLU A 148 3.86 8.17 16.76
C GLU A 148 3.58 8.19 18.27
N GLN A 149 3.44 7.01 18.90
CA GLN A 149 3.06 6.88 20.31
C GLN A 149 4.24 6.53 21.22
N ARG A 150 5.44 6.38 20.65
CA ARG A 150 6.64 5.94 21.34
C ARG A 150 7.65 7.07 21.42
N THR A 151 8.59 6.91 22.34
CA THR A 151 9.77 7.79 22.38
C THR A 151 10.80 7.31 21.36
N TYR A 152 11.66 8.21 20.88
CA TYR A 152 12.73 7.87 19.93
C TYR A 152 13.58 6.67 20.38
N LEU A 153 13.89 6.56 21.68
CA LEU A 153 14.65 5.44 22.23
C LEU A 153 13.90 4.10 22.13
N GLN A 154 12.58 4.10 22.28
CA GLN A 154 11.77 2.90 22.11
C GLN A 154 11.62 2.54 20.63
N ASP A 155 11.61 3.54 19.75
CA ASP A 155 11.47 3.34 18.31
C ASP A 155 12.66 2.64 17.67
N VAL A 156 13.88 2.78 18.23
CA VAL A 156 15.05 2.01 17.76
C VAL A 156 14.74 0.51 17.70
N TYR A 157 14.11 -0.05 18.74
CA TYR A 157 13.72 -1.46 18.78
C TYR A 157 12.54 -1.81 17.87
N LEU A 158 11.71 -0.82 17.54
CA LEU A 158 10.58 -1.01 16.64
C LEU A 158 11.06 -1.03 15.18
N VAL A 159 11.96 -0.13 14.79
CA VAL A 159 12.47 -0.03 13.41
C VAL A 159 13.33 -1.23 13.03
N GLU A 160 14.06 -1.83 13.98
CA GLU A 160 14.77 -3.09 13.77
C GLU A 160 13.86 -4.23 13.30
N ARG A 161 12.56 -4.15 13.61
CA ARG A 161 11.59 -5.18 13.22
C ARG A 161 11.02 -4.98 11.83
N ILE A 162 11.34 -3.89 11.12
CA ILE A 162 10.86 -3.67 9.75
C ILE A 162 11.28 -4.82 8.84
N CYS A 163 12.57 -5.19 8.89
CA CYS A 163 13.18 -6.23 8.07
C CYS A 163 14.03 -7.14 8.96
N GLY A 164 13.73 -8.44 8.95
CA GLY A 164 14.51 -9.41 9.75
C GLY A 164 15.96 -9.59 9.29
N ILE A 165 16.24 -9.37 8.00
CA ILE A 165 17.57 -9.56 7.40
C ILE A 165 18.47 -8.33 7.60
N CYS A 166 17.87 -7.14 7.64
CA CYS A 166 18.55 -5.86 7.56
C CYS A 166 18.27 -4.96 8.76
N ASN A 167 18.05 -5.57 9.94
CA ASN A 167 17.66 -4.85 11.17
C ASN A 167 18.61 -3.70 11.53
N SER A 168 19.91 -3.91 11.41
CA SER A 168 20.93 -2.94 11.83
C SER A 168 20.98 -1.75 10.88
N CYS A 169 20.68 -1.96 9.60
CA CYS A 169 20.54 -0.89 8.62
C CYS A 169 19.35 0.03 8.95
N HIS A 170 18.23 -0.54 9.38
CA HIS A 170 17.07 0.24 9.81
C HIS A 170 17.36 1.05 11.09
N ALA A 171 18.00 0.42 12.07
CA ALA A 171 18.40 1.12 13.31
C ALA A 171 19.37 2.26 13.03
N ALA A 172 20.42 2.01 12.23
CA ALA A 172 21.42 3.03 11.88
C ALA A 172 20.77 4.20 11.12
N CYS A 173 19.98 3.91 10.09
CA CYS A 173 19.27 4.94 9.32
C CYS A 173 18.33 5.78 10.20
N PHE A 174 17.63 5.15 11.15
CA PHE A 174 16.77 5.87 12.08
C PHE A 174 17.55 6.79 13.02
N VAL A 175 18.68 6.33 13.57
CA VAL A 175 19.53 7.15 14.44
C VAL A 175 20.14 8.31 13.65
N GLU A 176 20.70 8.07 12.46
CA GLU A 176 21.24 9.12 11.58
C GLU A 176 20.18 10.16 11.18
N ALA A 177 18.91 9.78 11.07
CA ALA A 177 17.82 10.71 10.79
C ALA A 177 17.39 11.54 12.01
N VAL A 178 17.71 11.08 13.23
CA VAL A 178 17.40 11.76 14.49
C VAL A 178 18.53 12.69 14.93
N GLU A 179 19.79 12.37 14.59
CA GLU A 179 20.99 13.18 14.82
C GLU A 179 20.98 14.52 14.05
#